data_AF-W9IH55-F1
#
_entry.id   AF-W9IH55-F1
#
_cell.length_a   1.000
_cell.length_b   1.000
_cell.length_c   1.000
_cell.angle_alpha   90.00
_cell.angle_beta   90.00
_cell.angle_gamma   90.00
#
_symmetry.space_group_name_H-M   'P 1'
#
loop_
_entity.id
_entity.type
_entity.pdbx_description
1 polymer ?
#
loop_
_entity_poly.entity_id
_entity_poly.type
_entity_poly.pdbx_seq_one_letter_code
_entity_poly.pdbx_strand_id
1 'polypeptide(L)'
;MLGIQGSSLHTVLDVAETYGINGWLTSDTSVLLPDPKHVVKKSKGLLGHGYDQHLGHLATSFVAWGNESVVQRSAALNPKIYGQNFVYTEYSPATGLISALLMHIVTKLGILLLAVPCFRSFVRGKSFDRGSGPDRDKSHKIESAEWKAFGYVTGKEEPVAFAKFVTRERWLTWRQF
;
A
#
# COMPACT_ATOMS: atom_id res chain seq x y z
N MET A 1 -1.62 -2.40 22.34
CA MET A 1 -1.00 -1.58 21.28
C MET A 1 -0.19 -2.52 20.39
N LEU A 2 -0.77 -3.01 19.29
CA LEU A 2 -0.05 -3.81 18.30
C LEU A 2 0.42 -2.85 17.20
N GLY A 3 1.47 -2.09 17.53
CA GLY A 3 2.14 -1.18 16.61
C GLY A 3 3.17 -1.93 15.78
N ILE A 4 3.42 -1.43 14.57
CA ILE A 4 4.48 -1.80 13.63
C ILE A 4 5.63 -2.53 14.35
N GLN A 5 5.84 -3.81 14.02
CA GLN A 5 6.93 -4.60 14.59
C GLN A 5 8.25 -3.83 14.41
N GLY A 6 9.11 -3.78 15.44
CA GLY A 6 10.40 -3.06 15.35
C GLY A 6 11.20 -3.42 14.10
N SER A 7 11.06 -4.66 13.61
CA SER A 7 11.58 -5.14 12.33
C SER A 7 11.12 -4.32 11.13
N SER A 8 9.83 -4.02 11.02
CA SER A 8 9.24 -3.27 9.89
C SER A 8 9.69 -1.82 9.89
N LEU A 9 9.81 -1.19 11.07
CA LEU A 9 10.33 0.17 11.18
C LEU A 9 11.80 0.24 10.78
N HIS A 10 12.63 -0.71 11.25
CA HIS A 10 14.02 -0.80 10.82
C HIS A 10 14.12 -1.00 9.30
N THR A 11 13.26 -1.81 8.67
CA THR A 11 13.23 -1.94 7.20
C THR A 11 12.94 -0.61 6.51
N VAL A 12 11.97 0.17 7.00
CA VAL A 12 11.66 1.49 6.41
C VAL A 12 12.86 2.43 6.52
N LEU A 13 13.53 2.46 7.69
CA LEU A 13 14.72 3.27 7.91
C LEU A 13 15.88 2.84 7.00
N ASP A 14 16.11 1.53 6.87
CA ASP A 14 17.17 0.96 6.05
C ASP A 14 16.92 1.24 4.55
N VAL A 15 15.67 1.14 4.10
CA VAL A 15 15.28 1.50 2.72
C VAL A 15 15.48 2.98 2.46
N ALA A 16 15.05 3.85 3.39
CA ALA A 16 15.25 5.29 3.27
C ALA A 16 16.74 5.68 3.28
N GLU A 17 17.57 4.96 4.04
CA GLU A 17 19.02 5.15 4.10
C GLU A 17 19.73 4.67 2.83
N THR A 18 19.33 3.52 2.29
CA THR A 18 19.99 2.88 1.14
C THR A 18 19.55 3.49 -0.19
N TYR A 19 18.25 3.72 -0.37
CA TYR A 19 17.65 4.12 -1.65
C TYR A 19 17.12 5.56 -1.66
N GLY A 20 17.16 6.24 -0.51
CA GLY A 20 16.56 7.56 -0.35
C GLY A 20 15.03 7.53 -0.28
N ILE A 21 14.42 8.71 -0.26
CA ILE A 21 12.96 8.86 -0.15
C ILE A 21 12.24 9.14 -1.47
N ASN A 22 12.99 9.28 -2.56
CA ASN A 22 12.45 9.78 -3.83
C ASN A 22 11.32 8.89 -4.37
N GLY A 23 11.45 7.56 -4.25
CA GLY A 23 10.42 6.61 -4.66
C GLY A 23 9.06 6.85 -3.98
N TRP A 24 9.05 7.17 -2.69
CA TRP A 24 7.81 7.51 -1.97
C TRP A 24 7.26 8.90 -2.33
N LEU A 25 8.12 9.83 -2.73
CA LEU A 25 7.69 11.18 -3.13
C LEU A 25 7.06 11.18 -4.52
N THR A 26 7.74 10.60 -5.51
CA THR A 26 7.33 10.59 -6.92
C THR A 26 6.36 9.48 -7.25
N SER A 27 6.30 8.42 -6.41
CA SER A 27 5.51 7.22 -6.68
C SER A 27 5.83 6.58 -8.04
N ASP A 28 7.11 6.59 -8.43
CA ASP A 28 7.52 5.97 -9.69
C ASP A 28 7.54 4.44 -9.56
N THR A 29 6.55 3.80 -10.16
CA THR A 29 6.37 2.34 -10.15
C THR A 29 7.18 1.64 -11.23
N SER A 30 7.94 2.37 -12.06
CA SER A 30 8.73 1.77 -13.13
C SER A 30 10.02 1.11 -12.66
N VAL A 31 10.38 1.28 -11.39
CA VAL A 31 11.68 0.84 -10.83
C VAL A 31 11.93 -0.66 -10.96
N LEU A 32 10.86 -1.46 -11.04
CA LEU A 32 10.94 -2.93 -11.20
C LEU A 32 10.58 -3.41 -12.61
N LEU A 33 10.29 -2.51 -13.57
CA LEU A 33 9.86 -2.91 -14.90
C LEU A 33 11.03 -3.45 -15.75
N PRO A 34 10.81 -4.51 -16.54
CA PRO A 34 11.81 -5.02 -17.48
C PRO A 34 12.02 -4.06 -18.67
N ASP A 35 10.99 -3.32 -19.09
CA ASP A 35 11.06 -2.27 -20.11
C ASP A 35 10.23 -1.04 -19.66
N PRO A 36 10.85 0.16 -19.52
CA PRO A 36 10.15 1.38 -19.12
C PRO A 36 9.11 1.88 -20.13
N LYS A 37 9.07 1.35 -21.36
CA LYS A 37 8.04 1.70 -22.36
C LYS A 37 6.65 1.17 -22.00
N HIS A 38 6.56 0.20 -21.09
CA HIS A 38 5.29 -0.37 -20.63
C HIS A 38 4.63 0.39 -19.47
N VAL A 39 5.12 1.57 -19.11
CA VAL A 39 4.55 2.32 -17.97
C VAL A 39 3.21 2.96 -18.37
N VAL A 40 2.12 2.33 -17.96
CA VAL A 40 0.79 2.95 -18.01
C VAL A 40 0.62 3.81 -16.74
N LYS A 41 0.90 5.11 -16.85
CA LYS A 41 0.73 6.05 -15.73
C LYS A 41 -0.72 6.51 -15.65
N LYS A 42 -1.39 6.25 -14.52
CA LYS A 42 -2.61 6.96 -14.14
C LYS A 42 -2.21 8.21 -13.37
N SER A 43 -2.79 9.35 -13.70
CA SER A 43 -2.59 10.58 -12.94
C SER A 43 -3.17 10.38 -11.54
N LYS A 44 -2.31 10.24 -10.53
CA LYS A 44 -2.76 10.29 -9.13
C LYS A 44 -3.18 11.73 -8.84
N GLY A 45 -4.39 11.92 -8.31
CA GLY A 45 -4.87 13.25 -7.94
C GLY A 45 -3.95 13.90 -6.90
N LEU A 46 -3.71 15.21 -7.02
CA LEU A 46 -2.80 15.99 -6.18
C LEU A 46 -3.07 15.86 -4.67
N LEU A 47 -4.31 15.58 -4.27
CA LEU A 47 -4.74 15.52 -2.87
C LEU A 47 -4.69 14.10 -2.28
N GLY A 48 -4.30 13.09 -3.08
CA GLY A 48 -4.17 11.71 -2.61
C GLY A 48 -5.46 11.07 -2.10
N HIS A 49 -6.61 11.71 -2.38
CA HIS A 49 -7.96 11.24 -2.08
C HIS A 49 -8.57 10.58 -3.33
N GLY A 50 -9.18 9.42 -3.13
CA GLY A 50 -10.07 8.78 -4.09
C GLY A 50 -11.42 8.52 -3.42
N TYR A 51 -12.49 8.56 -4.19
CA TYR A 51 -13.78 8.05 -3.75
C TYR A 51 -14.23 6.96 -4.71
N ASP A 52 -14.69 5.86 -4.14
CA ASP A 52 -15.28 4.75 -4.87
C ASP A 52 -16.58 4.38 -4.18
N GLN A 53 -17.65 4.16 -4.95
CA GLN A 53 -18.99 3.94 -4.40
C GLN A 53 -19.07 2.69 -3.51
N HIS A 54 -18.20 1.70 -3.73
CA HIS A 54 -18.19 0.43 -3.00
C HIS A 54 -17.09 0.35 -1.93
N LEU A 55 -15.96 1.05 -2.13
CA LEU A 55 -14.84 1.10 -1.19
C LEU A 55 -14.90 2.31 -0.23
N GLY A 56 -15.68 3.34 -0.55
CA GLY A 56 -15.82 4.56 0.22
C GLY A 56 -14.68 5.55 -0.02
N HIS A 57 -14.29 6.28 1.04
CA HIS A 57 -13.17 7.21 0.97
C HIS A 57 -11.84 6.46 1.00
N LEU A 58 -10.96 6.80 0.08
CA LEU A 58 -9.66 6.20 -0.12
C LEU A 58 -8.58 7.27 0.03
N ALA A 59 -7.51 6.91 0.73
CA ALA A 59 -6.36 7.77 1.00
C ALA A 59 -5.08 7.16 0.40
N THR A 60 -4.03 7.97 0.34
CA THR A 60 -2.71 7.52 -0.09
C THR A 60 -2.18 6.43 0.85
N SER A 61 -1.74 5.30 0.28
CA SER A 61 -1.07 4.24 1.02
C SER A 61 0.45 4.47 1.03
N PHE A 62 1.08 4.32 2.20
CA PHE A 62 2.53 4.44 2.35
C PHE A 62 3.29 3.33 1.63
N VAL A 63 2.73 2.12 1.59
CA VAL A 63 3.37 0.93 0.98
C VAL A 63 3.06 0.79 -0.51
N ALA A 64 2.17 1.64 -1.04
CA ALA A 64 1.73 1.61 -2.43
C ALA A 64 2.88 1.57 -3.44
N TRP A 65 3.94 2.35 -3.23
CA TRP A 65 5.07 2.40 -4.18
C TRP A 65 5.70 1.02 -4.41
N GLY A 66 5.97 0.26 -3.35
CA GLY A 66 6.55 -1.07 -3.46
C GLY A 66 5.60 -2.07 -4.10
N ASN A 67 4.38 -2.13 -3.60
CA ASN A 67 3.36 -3.09 -4.07
C ASN A 67 2.96 -2.82 -5.52
N GLU A 68 2.71 -1.56 -5.89
CA GLU A 68 2.39 -1.17 -7.26
C GLU A 68 3.54 -1.51 -8.20
N SER A 69 4.80 -1.30 -7.81
CA SER A 69 5.96 -1.68 -8.62
C SER A 69 6.00 -3.19 -8.89
N VAL A 70 5.71 -4.03 -7.89
CA VAL A 70 5.67 -5.49 -8.03
C VAL A 70 4.53 -5.92 -8.95
N VAL A 71 3.34 -5.34 -8.78
CA VAL A 71 2.17 -5.66 -9.60
C VAL A 71 2.39 -5.22 -11.05
N GLN A 72 2.92 -4.01 -11.27
CA GLN A 72 3.22 -3.50 -12.61
C GLN A 72 4.29 -4.34 -13.33
N ARG A 73 5.34 -4.77 -12.61
CA ARG A 73 6.31 -5.75 -13.14
C ARG A 73 5.63 -7.05 -13.55
N SER A 74 4.74 -7.55 -12.72
CA SER A 74 4.04 -8.83 -12.96
C SER A 74 3.12 -8.74 -14.18
N ALA A 75 2.45 -7.60 -14.35
CA ALA A 75 1.63 -7.29 -15.52
C ALA A 75 2.47 -7.16 -16.80
N ALA A 76 3.61 -6.44 -16.73
CA ALA A 76 4.51 -6.29 -17.87
C ALA A 76 5.12 -7.62 -18.34
N LEU A 77 5.40 -8.55 -17.42
CA LEU A 77 5.89 -9.89 -17.77
C LEU A 77 4.79 -10.81 -18.33
N ASN A 78 3.51 -10.54 -18.04
CA ASN A 78 2.39 -11.40 -18.42
C ASN A 78 1.22 -10.62 -19.06
N PRO A 79 1.44 -9.93 -20.20
CA PRO A 79 0.43 -9.08 -20.81
C PRO A 79 -0.83 -9.84 -21.25
N LYS A 80 -0.71 -11.15 -21.53
CA LYS A 80 -1.85 -12.01 -21.88
C LYS A 80 -2.88 -12.17 -20.75
N ILE A 81 -2.44 -12.09 -19.49
CA ILE A 81 -3.29 -12.28 -18.31
C ILE A 81 -3.87 -10.94 -17.85
N TYR A 82 -3.02 -9.92 -17.76
CA TYR A 82 -3.39 -8.62 -17.18
C TYR A 82 -3.99 -7.64 -18.20
N GLY A 83 -3.68 -7.81 -19.49
CA GLY A 83 -4.04 -6.88 -20.57
C GLY A 83 -2.98 -5.80 -20.80
N GLN A 84 -2.93 -5.29 -22.03
CA GLN A 84 -1.88 -4.36 -22.49
C GLN A 84 -1.86 -3.01 -21.75
N ASN A 85 -3.02 -2.58 -21.25
CA ASN A 85 -3.21 -1.28 -20.59
C ASN A 85 -3.59 -1.42 -19.11
N PHE A 86 -3.13 -2.50 -18.47
CA PHE A 86 -3.44 -2.76 -17.07
C PHE A 86 -2.85 -1.66 -16.16
N VAL A 87 -3.68 -1.15 -15.25
CA VAL A 87 -3.24 -0.21 -14.22
C VAL A 87 -3.69 -0.72 -12.87
N TYR A 88 -2.72 -0.87 -11.97
CA TYR A 88 -2.97 -1.09 -10.57
C TYR A 88 -2.66 0.18 -9.78
N THR A 89 -3.51 0.50 -8.81
CA THR A 89 -3.28 1.58 -7.87
C THR A 89 -3.73 1.15 -6.49
N GLU A 90 -2.89 1.36 -5.50
CA GLU A 90 -3.18 0.99 -4.12
C GLU A 90 -3.60 2.20 -3.30
N TYR A 91 -4.63 2.03 -2.50
CA TYR A 91 -5.14 3.02 -1.56
C TYR A 91 -5.37 2.41 -0.18
N SER A 92 -5.32 3.25 0.85
CA SER A 92 -5.73 2.89 2.20
C SER A 92 -7.17 3.35 2.46
N PRO A 93 -8.02 2.55 3.14
CA PRO A 93 -9.37 2.96 3.47
C PRO A 93 -9.34 4.12 4.47
N ALA A 94 -10.22 5.10 4.25
CA ALA A 94 -10.44 6.24 5.14
C ALA A 94 -11.91 6.32 5.53
N THR A 95 -12.17 6.79 6.74
CA THR A 95 -13.54 6.93 7.28
C THR A 95 -14.31 8.11 6.66
N GLY A 96 -13.63 9.02 5.97
CA GLY A 96 -14.19 10.24 5.40
C GLY A 96 -13.18 11.05 4.60
N LEU A 97 -13.63 12.15 4.00
CA LEU A 97 -12.76 13.04 3.22
C LEU A 97 -11.66 13.67 4.07
N ILE A 98 -12.02 14.19 5.25
CA ILE A 98 -11.07 14.87 6.15
C ILE A 98 -10.00 13.88 6.65
N SER A 99 -10.40 12.65 7.00
CA SER A 99 -9.43 11.63 7.42
C SER A 99 -8.52 11.22 6.26
N ALA A 100 -9.04 11.11 5.03
CA ALA A 100 -8.21 10.84 3.86
C ALA A 100 -7.16 11.93 3.60
N LEU A 101 -7.54 13.21 3.71
CA LEU A 101 -6.64 14.35 3.56
C LEU A 101 -5.58 14.39 4.67
N LEU A 102 -5.99 14.19 5.93
CA LEU A 102 -5.07 14.12 7.05
C LEU A 102 -4.07 12.97 6.90
N MET A 103 -4.54 11.79 6.49
CA MET A 103 -3.66 10.65 6.19
C MET A 103 -2.64 11.02 5.12
N HIS A 104 -3.07 11.64 4.02
CA HIS A 104 -2.16 12.07 2.95
C HIS A 104 -1.08 13.05 3.46
N ILE A 105 -1.47 14.08 4.22
CA ILE A 105 -0.55 15.08 4.79
C ILE A 105 0.45 14.42 5.75
N VAL A 106 -0.04 13.60 6.70
CA VAL A 106 0.81 12.91 7.68
C VAL A 106 1.77 11.96 6.98
N THR A 107 1.32 11.22 5.97
CA THR A 107 2.18 10.33 5.18
C THR A 107 3.29 11.11 4.46
N LYS A 108 2.96 12.20 3.76
CA LYS A 108 3.96 13.01 3.05
C LYS A 108 4.94 13.70 4.00
N LEU A 109 4.45 14.23 5.13
CA LEU A 109 5.30 14.81 6.15
C LEU A 109 6.23 13.76 6.79
N GLY A 110 5.71 12.57 7.09
CA GLY A 110 6.50 11.45 7.60
C GLY A 110 7.61 11.03 6.62
N ILE A 111 7.29 10.91 5.33
CA ILE A 111 8.28 10.63 4.28
C ILE A 111 9.35 11.73 4.22
N LEU A 112 8.96 13.00 4.31
CA LEU A 112 9.91 14.12 4.30
C LEU A 112 10.82 14.11 5.53
N LEU A 113 10.29 13.79 6.71
CA LEU A 113 11.08 13.64 7.93
C LEU A 113 12.10 12.51 7.80
N LEU A 114 11.78 11.42 7.11
CA LEU A 114 12.72 10.32 6.84
C LEU A 114 13.94 10.75 6.00
N ALA A 115 13.86 11.83 5.21
CA ALA A 115 15.05 12.35 4.53
C ALA A 115 16.10 12.89 5.51
N VAL A 116 15.69 13.36 6.70
CA VAL A 116 16.58 13.97 7.69
C VAL A 116 17.37 12.88 8.43
N PRO A 117 18.71 12.77 8.29
CA PRO A 117 19.49 11.72 8.94
C PRO A 117 19.37 11.72 10.47
N CYS A 118 19.33 12.91 11.08
CA CYS A 118 19.16 13.06 12.53
C CYS A 118 17.83 12.47 13.01
N PHE A 119 16.74 12.71 12.27
CA PHE A 119 15.44 12.14 12.58
C PHE A 119 15.46 10.61 12.47
N ARG A 120 16.09 10.06 11.43
CA ARG A 120 16.26 8.60 11.27
C ARG A 120 17.01 7.98 12.45
N SER A 121 18.13 8.56 12.87
CA SER A 121 18.90 8.08 14.02
C SER A 121 18.11 8.15 15.33
N PHE A 122 17.36 9.24 15.54
CA PHE A 122 16.49 9.39 16.70
C PHE A 122 15.40 8.31 16.75
N VAL A 123 14.71 8.08 15.62
CA VAL A 123 13.67 7.03 15.52
C VAL A 123 14.28 5.64 15.71
N ARG A 124 15.47 5.38 15.14
CA ARG A 124 16.18 4.10 15.31
C ARG A 124 16.50 3.83 16.78
N GLY A 125 16.95 4.85 17.53
CA GLY A 125 17.25 4.74 18.96
C GLY A 125 16.02 4.58 19.87
N LYS A 126 14.81 4.85 19.37
CA LYS A 126 13.54 4.61 20.08
C LYS A 126 12.79 3.38 19.59
N SER A 127 13.27 2.73 18.54
CA SER A 127 12.67 1.51 17.99
C SER A 127 12.97 0.33 18.91
N PHE A 128 12.05 -0.63 18.96
CA PHE A 128 12.30 -1.92 19.61
C PHE A 128 13.46 -2.64 18.93
N ASP A 129 14.22 -3.40 19.71
CA ASP A 129 15.26 -4.26 19.18
C ASP A 129 14.68 -5.25 18.16
N ARG A 130 15.47 -5.51 17.11
CA ARG A 130 15.09 -6.44 16.06
C ARG A 130 14.92 -7.82 16.68
N GLY A 131 13.70 -8.38 16.57
CA GLY A 131 13.36 -9.69 17.14
C GLY A 131 12.56 -9.64 18.44
N SER A 132 12.43 -8.47 19.08
CA SER A 132 11.59 -8.29 20.29
C SER A 132 10.10 -8.07 19.98
N GLY A 133 9.64 -8.56 18.83
CA GLY A 133 8.25 -8.45 18.42
C GLY A 133 7.31 -9.30 19.29
N PRO A 134 6.01 -9.00 19.30
CA PRO A 134 5.02 -9.84 19.97
C PRO A 134 5.07 -11.27 19.39
N ASP A 135 4.85 -12.24 20.27
CA ASP A 135 4.82 -13.66 19.89
C ASP A 135 3.85 -13.88 18.72
N ARG A 136 4.33 -14.60 17.70
CA ARG A 136 3.60 -14.78 16.44
C ARG A 136 2.30 -15.53 16.68
N ASP A 137 2.35 -16.60 17.48
CA ASP A 137 1.18 -17.44 17.75
C ASP A 137 0.11 -16.73 18.59
N LYS A 138 0.52 -15.77 19.43
CA LYS A 138 -0.41 -14.85 20.13
C LYS A 138 -0.98 -13.78 19.21
N SER A 139 -0.17 -13.21 18.32
CA SER A 139 -0.60 -12.15 17.40
C SER A 139 -1.62 -12.66 16.39
N HIS A 140 -1.42 -13.87 15.86
CA HIS A 140 -2.34 -14.53 14.92
C HIS A 140 -3.78 -14.69 15.45
N LYS A 141 -3.95 -14.79 16.78
CA LYS A 141 -5.27 -14.97 17.41
C LYS A 141 -6.08 -13.66 17.50
N ILE A 142 -5.43 -12.52 17.34
CA ILE A 142 -6.00 -11.19 17.62
C ILE A 142 -6.06 -10.36 16.33
N GLU A 143 -5.08 -10.54 15.43
CA GLU A 143 -4.99 -9.79 14.19
C GLU A 143 -6.01 -10.28 13.16
N SER A 144 -6.60 -9.33 12.43
CA SER A 144 -7.47 -9.62 11.30
C SER A 144 -7.24 -8.61 10.20
N ALA A 145 -7.22 -9.08 8.96
CA ALA A 145 -7.12 -8.21 7.80
C ALA A 145 -8.28 -8.49 6.84
N GLU A 146 -8.81 -7.42 6.25
CA GLU A 146 -9.85 -7.47 5.23
C GLU A 146 -9.34 -6.78 3.98
N TRP A 147 -9.38 -7.50 2.86
CA TRP A 147 -9.10 -6.97 1.54
C TRP A 147 -10.36 -7.02 0.70
N LYS A 148 -10.70 -5.91 0.06
CA LYS A 148 -11.79 -5.81 -0.90
C LYS A 148 -11.21 -5.40 -2.24
N ALA A 149 -11.65 -6.06 -3.29
CA ALA A 149 -11.29 -5.75 -4.68
C ALA A 149 -12.57 -5.67 -5.53
N PHE A 150 -12.66 -4.63 -6.34
CA PHE A 150 -13.74 -4.42 -7.30
C PHE A 150 -13.14 -4.22 -8.70
N GLY A 151 -13.70 -4.94 -9.68
CA GLY A 151 -13.29 -4.88 -11.08
C GLY A 151 -14.35 -4.17 -11.92
N TYR A 152 -13.92 -3.18 -12.69
CA TYR A 152 -14.79 -2.38 -13.56
C TYR A 152 -14.42 -2.61 -15.04
N VAL A 153 -15.42 -2.52 -15.92
CA VAL A 153 -15.23 -2.52 -17.38
C VAL A 153 -15.58 -1.13 -17.91
N THR A 154 -14.78 -0.61 -18.83
CA THR A 154 -14.99 0.71 -19.43
C THR A 154 -16.42 0.84 -19.98
N GLY A 155 -17.14 1.86 -19.52
CA GLY A 155 -18.52 2.14 -19.92
C GLY A 155 -19.61 1.51 -19.05
N LYS A 156 -19.26 0.80 -17.97
CA LYS A 156 -20.21 0.34 -16.94
C LYS A 156 -19.91 1.02 -15.60
N GLU A 157 -20.95 1.57 -14.98
CA GLU A 157 -20.86 2.20 -13.65
C GLU A 157 -20.77 1.16 -12.52
N GLU A 158 -21.41 0.00 -12.69
CA GLU A 158 -21.38 -1.07 -11.71
C GLU A 158 -20.16 -2.00 -11.87
N PRO A 159 -19.60 -2.52 -10.77
CA PRO A 159 -18.50 -3.47 -10.82
C PRO A 159 -18.97 -4.79 -11.45
N VAL A 160 -18.18 -5.31 -12.39
CA VAL A 160 -18.46 -6.60 -13.05
C VAL A 160 -17.86 -7.78 -12.27
N ALA A 161 -16.95 -7.51 -11.33
CA ALA A 161 -16.32 -8.51 -10.48
C ALA A 161 -16.08 -7.93 -9.08
N PHE A 162 -16.25 -8.78 -8.08
CA PHE A 162 -16.00 -8.44 -6.67
C PHE A 162 -15.28 -9.60 -5.99
N ALA A 163 -14.31 -9.27 -5.14
CA ALA A 163 -13.69 -10.22 -4.23
C ALA A 163 -13.50 -9.59 -2.85
N LYS A 164 -13.81 -10.35 -1.81
CA LYS A 164 -13.56 -9.99 -0.42
C LYS A 164 -12.85 -11.13 0.28
N PHE A 165 -11.66 -10.82 0.79
CA PHE A 165 -10.84 -11.75 1.56
C PHE A 165 -10.78 -11.24 2.99
N VAL A 166 -11.13 -12.09 3.95
CA VAL A 166 -10.99 -11.78 5.38
C VAL A 166 -10.15 -12.87 5.99
N THR A 167 -8.96 -12.53 6.49
CA THR A 167 -8.23 -13.40 7.40
C THR A 167 -8.66 -13.06 8.82
N ARG A 168 -9.45 -13.97 9.38
CA ARG A 168 -9.76 -14.07 10.81
C ARG A 168 -9.63 -15.55 11.12
N GLU A 169 -8.90 -15.95 12.16
CA GLU A 169 -8.95 -17.35 12.59
C GLU A 169 -10.31 -17.66 13.22
N ARG A 170 -11.28 -17.95 12.35
CA ARG A 170 -12.35 -18.91 12.55
C ARG A 170 -12.81 -19.39 11.17
N TRP A 171 -12.00 -20.30 10.59
CA TRP A 171 -12.26 -21.06 9.37
C TRP A 171 -12.45 -20.25 8.09
N LEU A 172 -11.75 -20.65 7.02
CA LEU A 172 -12.04 -20.27 5.64
C LEU A 172 -13.50 -20.63 5.32
N THR A 173 -14.42 -19.70 5.55
CA THR A 173 -15.78 -19.82 5.04
C THR A 173 -15.79 -19.22 3.64
N TRP A 174 -15.63 -20.10 2.65
CA TRP A 174 -16.00 -19.79 1.29
C TRP A 174 -17.52 -19.53 1.28
N ARG A 175 -17.93 -18.26 1.16
CA ARG A 175 -19.28 -17.93 0.71
C ARG A 175 -19.18 -17.46 -0.72
N GLN A 176 -19.60 -18.33 -1.63
CA GLN A 176 -20.10 -17.90 -2.93
C GLN A 176 -21.46 -17.26 -2.69
N PHE A 177 -21.62 -16.00 -3.10
CA PHE A 177 -22.91 -15.38 -3.39
C PHE A 177 -22.77 -14.66 -4.72
#